data_AF-A0A7N8X098-F1
#
_entry.id   AF-A0A7N8X098-F1
#
_cell.length_a   1.000
_cell.length_b   1.000
_cell.length_c   1.000
_cell.angle_alpha   90.00
_cell.angle_beta   90.00
_cell.angle_gamma   90.00
#
_symmetry.space_group_name_H-M   'P 1'
#
loop_
_entity.id
_entity.type
_entity.pdbx_description
1 polymer ?
#
loop_
_entity_poly.entity_id
_entity_poly.type
_entity_poly.pdbx_seq_one_letter_code
_entity_poly.pdbx_strand_id
1 'polypeptide(L)' 'MVNVYNVLPFIHSLGKTQSVTSMSDKSIYNFSAETLDGQLVPLSDYKGKALLIVNVATF' A
#
# COMPACT_ATOMS: atom_id res chain seq x y z
N MET A 1 -7.11 8.06 -10.36
CA MET A 1 -7.11 6.71 -9.76
C MET A 1 -5.68 6.32 -9.48
N VAL A 2 -5.27 6.19 -8.21
CA VAL A 2 -3.92 5.73 -7.86
C VAL A 2 -3.96 4.21 -7.78
N ASN A 3 -3.15 3.53 -8.61
CA ASN A 3 -3.09 2.07 -8.66
C ASN A 3 -1.92 1.59 -7.79
N VAL A 4 -2.20 0.75 -6.80
CA VAL A 4 -1.20 0.22 -5.87
C VAL A 4 -1.05 -1.28 -6.12
N TYR A 5 0.08 -1.71 -6.69
CA TYR A 5 0.37 -3.12 -6.96
C TYR A 5 1.41 -3.70 -5.98
N ASN A 6 1.20 -4.95 -5.58
CA ASN A 6 2.14 -5.76 -4.79
C ASN A 6 2.62 -6.93 -5.66
N VAL A 7 3.89 -6.92 -6.10
CA VAL A 7 4.49 -8.02 -6.89
C VAL A 7 5.10 -9.06 -5.95
N LEU A 8 4.47 -10.23 -5.82
CA LEU A 8 5.05 -11.41 -5.17
C LEU A 8 5.53 -12.42 -6.23
N PRO A 9 6.63 -13.16 -5.99
CA PRO A 9 7.18 -14.10 -6.95
C PRO A 9 6.37 -15.40 -6.97
N PHE A 10 6.08 -15.89 -8.18
CA PHE A 10 5.24 -17.04 -8.47
C PHE A 10 6.12 -18.29 -8.68
N ILE A 11 6.19 -19.23 -7.70
CA ILE A 11 6.60 -20.63 -7.95
C ILE A 11 5.89 -21.59 -6.95
N HIS A 12 5.35 -22.69 -7.47
CA HIS A 12 4.48 -23.70 -6.84
C HIS A 12 5.03 -24.40 -5.56
N SER A 13 4.15 -24.66 -4.58
CA SER A 13 4.06 -25.97 -3.89
C SER A 13 2.75 -26.10 -3.10
N LEU A 14 2.17 -27.30 -3.18
CA LEU A 14 0.89 -27.73 -2.63
C LEU A 14 0.82 -27.53 -1.10
N GLY A 15 -0.29 -26.96 -0.61
CA GLY A 15 -0.62 -26.96 0.81
C GLY A 15 0.14 -25.95 1.66
N LYS A 16 -0.06 -24.65 1.42
CA LYS A 16 0.15 -23.63 2.46
C LYS A 16 -1.21 -23.15 2.92
N THR A 17 -1.59 -23.56 4.14
CA THR A 17 -2.47 -22.83 5.04
C THR A 17 -2.44 -21.35 4.67
N GLN A 18 -3.59 -20.75 4.39
CA GLN A 18 -3.70 -19.29 4.37
C GLN A 18 -3.17 -18.83 5.72
N SER A 19 -1.89 -18.46 5.76
CA SER A 19 -1.36 -17.63 6.81
C SER A 19 -2.19 -16.38 6.64
N VAL A 20 -3.26 -16.28 7.43
CA VAL A 20 -3.80 -15.02 7.87
C VAL A 20 -2.55 -14.28 8.29
N THR A 21 -2.05 -13.44 7.38
CA THR A 21 -0.93 -12.58 7.69
C THR A 21 -1.50 -11.78 8.82
N SER A 22 -1.07 -12.09 10.04
CA SER A 22 -1.40 -11.31 11.22
C SER A 22 -1.32 -9.87 10.75
N MET A 23 -2.38 -9.08 10.96
CA MET A 23 -2.34 -7.63 10.71
C MET A 23 -1.41 -6.98 11.75
N SER A 24 -0.27 -7.61 12.05
CA SER A 24 0.84 -7.11 12.83
C SER A 24 1.28 -5.83 12.15
N ASP A 25 0.79 -4.73 12.73
CA ASP A 25 1.33 -3.39 12.64
C ASP A 25 1.67 -2.94 11.22
N LYS A 26 0.76 -3.14 10.27
CA LYS A 26 0.86 -2.48 8.97
C LYS A 26 0.55 -0.99 9.16
N SER A 27 1.58 -0.26 9.56
CA SER A 27 1.54 1.20 9.67
C SER A 27 1.30 1.80 8.28
N ILE A 28 0.48 2.84 8.21
CA ILE A 28 0.27 3.62 6.98
C ILE A 28 1.59 4.16 6.40
N TYR A 29 2.61 4.33 7.23
CA TYR A 29 3.93 4.82 6.85
C TYR A 29 4.78 3.79 6.08
N ASN A 30 4.34 2.53 5.98
CA ASN A 30 4.99 1.50 5.16
C ASN A 30 4.52 1.53 3.70
N PHE A 31 3.60 2.42 3.35
CA PHE A 31 3.04 2.57 2.01
C PHE A 31 3.63 3.81 1.32
N SER A 32 3.53 3.83 -0.01
CA SER A 32 3.85 4.98 -0.85
C SER A 32 2.66 5.26 -1.78
N ALA A 33 2.54 6.50 -2.22
CA ALA A 33 1.55 6.92 -3.21
C ALA A 33 2.27 7.47 -4.45
N GLU A 34 1.73 7.16 -5.62
CA GLU A 34 2.17 7.79 -6.86
C GLU A 34 1.45 9.14 -7.02
N THR A 35 2.22 10.19 -7.30
CA THR A 35 1.68 11.52 -7.63
C THR A 35 1.08 11.53 -9.02
N LEU A 36 0.36 12.59 -9.38
CA LEU A 36 -0.20 12.75 -10.72
C LEU A 36 0.89 12.83 -11.81
N ASP A 37 2.11 13.22 -11.44
CA ASP A 37 3.28 13.28 -12.32
C ASP A 37 4.04 11.95 -12.42
N GLY A 38 3.55 10.89 -11.76
CA GLY A 38 4.14 9.55 -11.78
C GLY A 38 5.28 9.33 -10.77
N GLN A 39 5.50 10.27 -9.85
CA GLN A 39 6.54 10.13 -8.84
C GLN A 39 6.03 9.32 -7.65
N LEU A 40 6.82 8.36 -7.17
CA LEU A 40 6.50 7.63 -5.95
C LEU A 40 6.93 8.43 -4.71
N VAL A 41 5.97 8.72 -3.82
CA VAL A 41 6.18 9.46 -2.56
C VAL A 41 5.81 8.56 -1.37
N PRO A 42 6.74 8.31 -0.44
CA PRO A 42 6.45 7.47 0.73
C PRO A 42 5.60 8.24 1.76
N LEU A 43 4.59 7.56 2.32
CA LEU A 43 3.71 8.19 3.32
C LEU A 43 4.42 8.43 4.65
N SER A 44 5.58 7.79 4.89
CA SER A 44 6.44 8.04 6.05
C SER A 44 6.89 9.49 6.20
N ASP A 45 6.95 10.25 5.10
CA ASP A 45 7.37 11.65 5.10
C ASP A 45 6.39 12.53 5.90
N TYR A 46 5.17 12.03 6.14
CA TYR A 46 4.12 12.71 6.89
C TYR A 46 3.98 12.20 8.34
N LYS A 47 4.96 11.43 8.86
CA LYS A 47 4.97 11.02 10.27
C LYS A 47 4.85 12.21 11.21
N GLY A 48 4.04 12.05 12.26
CA GLY A 48 3.76 13.11 13.24
C GLY A 48 2.75 14.15 12.77
N LYS A 49 2.13 13.97 11.59
CA LYS A 49 1.02 14.79 11.10
C LYS A 49 -0.26 13.95 11.04
N ALA A 50 -1.41 14.61 11.16
CA ALA A 50 -2.69 13.99 10.82
C ALA A 50 -2.78 13.84 9.30
N LEU A 51 -3.21 12.66 8.83
CA LEU A 51 -3.35 12.32 7.42
C LEU A 51 -4.82 11.98 7.12
N LEU A 52 -5.39 12.61 6.10
CA LEU A 52 -6.72 12.28 5.57
C LEU A 52 -6.57 11.79 4.12
N ILE A 53 -6.99 10.56 3.87
CA ILE A 53 -7.00 9.98 2.53
C ILE A 53 -8.42 10.09 1.98
N VAL A 54 -8.58 10.78 0.85
CA VAL A 54 -9.87 10.99 0.18
C VAL A 54 -9.83 10.33 -1.18
N ASN A 55 -10.80 9.46 -1.46
CA ASN A 55 -11.04 8.96 -2.81
C ASN A 55 -11.85 10.01 -3.59
N VAL A 56 -11.24 10.62 -4.61
CA VAL A 56 -11.87 11.65 -5.45
C VAL A 56 -12.15 11.07 -6.84
N ALA A 57 -13.35 11.30 -7.36
CA ALA A 57 -13.75 10.99 -8.73
C ALA A 57 -14.39 12.22 -9.37
N THR A 58 -14.07 12.49 -10.64
CA THR A 58 -14.74 13.53 -11.45
C THR A 58 -15.85 12.88 -12.28
N PHE A 59 -16.88 13.68 -12.63
CA PHE A 59 -18.01 13.25 -13.45
C PHE A 59 -17.64 13.08 -14.93
#